data_AF-A0AAW0FXG9-F1
#
_entry.id   AF-A0AAW0FXG9-F1
#
_cell.length_a   1.000
_cell.length_b   1.000
_cell.length_c   1.000
_cell.angle_alpha   90.00
_cell.angle_beta   90.00
_cell.angle_gamma   90.00
#
_symmetry.space_group_name_H-M   'P 1'
#
loop_
_entity.id
_entity.type
_entity.pdbx_description
1 polymer ?
#
loop_
_entity_poly.entity_id
_entity_poly.type
_entity_poly.pdbx_seq_one_letter_code
_entity_poly.pdbx_strand_id
1 'polypeptide(L)'
;MPRKPPCLQFGRLPKATASLKSINFKRTTPGDTSNLSNFYYASKIVPHHILDSKHPAARLGRKDIVNTLPLKRHEHISIRMVPHGLLNKPTTPAPNPPFTYDLKKKAGKANMSLVQVVNVKGIHKSAVIRNTIRYRVKTAFVMIVTRGADVVVDKKGQEEIIFREDDIGSHWITPNWAYVASPTLELYRMPYTQMIPILRRLLQQLNSEAADLERRWNHQRNPGANPDKQGPSNGNQQNYNDAPKPPRLAARSKSTQESTRSTSTSHMKKRSNALPEVEVPKG
;
A
#
# COMPACT_ATOMS: atom_id res chain seq x y z
N MET A 1 -20.97 -4.94 -27.44
CA MET A 1 -19.67 -4.40 -26.97
C MET A 1 -18.62 -5.50 -27.09
N PRO A 2 -17.70 -5.45 -28.06
CA PRO A 2 -16.64 -6.46 -28.17
C PRO A 2 -15.73 -6.38 -26.93
N ARG A 3 -15.41 -7.54 -26.34
CA ARG A 3 -14.52 -7.64 -25.18
C ARG A 3 -13.14 -7.13 -25.60
N LYS A 4 -12.60 -6.14 -24.89
CA LYS A 4 -11.21 -5.69 -25.05
C LYS A 4 -10.30 -6.93 -24.96
N PRO A 5 -9.40 -7.19 -25.92
CA PRO A 5 -8.49 -8.33 -25.81
C PRO A 5 -7.68 -8.19 -24.51
N PRO A 6 -7.49 -9.28 -23.76
CA PRO A 6 -6.60 -9.27 -22.61
C PRO A 6 -5.24 -8.74 -23.08
N CYS A 7 -4.65 -7.81 -22.34
CA CYS A 7 -3.37 -7.22 -22.68
C CYS A 7 -2.30 -8.32 -22.68
N LEU A 8 -2.05 -8.93 -23.85
CA LEU A 8 -1.21 -10.12 -24.06
C LEU A 8 0.23 -9.94 -23.55
N GLN A 9 0.71 -8.70 -23.47
CA GLN A 9 2.05 -8.36 -22.99
C GLN A 9 2.27 -8.68 -21.50
N PHE A 10 1.24 -8.64 -20.65
CA PHE A 10 1.40 -8.93 -19.21
C PHE A 10 1.26 -10.41 -18.85
N GLY A 11 0.67 -11.23 -19.73
CA GLY A 11 0.54 -12.68 -19.53
C GLY A 11 1.84 -13.45 -19.76
N ARG A 12 2.83 -12.83 -20.41
CA ARG A 12 4.14 -13.41 -20.75
C ARG A 12 5.30 -12.76 -20.00
N LEU A 13 5.03 -12.07 -18.89
CA LEU A 13 6.11 -11.50 -18.08
C LEU A 13 7.04 -12.62 -17.60
N PRO A 14 8.37 -12.43 -17.68
CA PRO A 14 9.30 -13.39 -17.10
C PRO A 14 9.00 -13.60 -15.61
N LYS A 15 9.21 -14.83 -15.15
CA LYS A 15 9.13 -15.14 -13.71
C LYS A 15 10.13 -14.24 -12.99
N ALA A 16 9.77 -13.74 -11.80
CA ALA A 16 10.70 -12.97 -10.99
C ALA A 16 11.87 -13.89 -10.57
N THR A 17 13.05 -13.63 -11.15
CA THR A 17 14.31 -14.35 -10.93
C THR A 17 15.02 -13.84 -9.67
N ALA A 18 14.79 -12.58 -9.31
CA ALA A 18 15.38 -11.96 -8.15
C ALA A 18 14.88 -12.51 -6.80
N SER A 19 15.69 -12.26 -5.77
CA SER A 19 15.34 -12.58 -4.38
C SER A 19 14.02 -11.94 -3.97
N LEU A 20 13.72 -10.73 -4.45
CA LEU A 20 12.47 -10.01 -4.23
C LEU A 20 11.41 -10.38 -5.27
N LYS A 21 10.44 -11.21 -4.87
CA LYS A 21 9.42 -11.77 -5.76
C LYS A 21 8.11 -10.99 -5.79
N SER A 22 7.80 -10.25 -4.73
CA SER A 22 6.53 -9.53 -4.62
C SER A 22 6.58 -8.36 -3.65
N ILE A 23 5.65 -7.42 -3.84
CA ILE A 23 5.37 -6.35 -2.88
C ILE A 23 4.09 -6.69 -2.13
N ASN A 24 4.15 -6.62 -0.80
CA ASN A 24 2.97 -6.59 0.03
C ASN A 24 2.53 -5.14 0.24
N PHE A 25 1.32 -4.81 -0.21
CA PHE A 25 0.67 -3.52 0.05
C PHE A 25 -0.39 -3.60 1.16
N LYS A 26 -0.69 -4.80 1.64
CA LYS A 26 -1.81 -5.04 2.56
C LYS A 26 -1.28 -5.01 3.99
N ARG A 27 -1.92 -4.18 4.84
CA ARG A 27 -1.60 -4.06 6.27
C ARG A 27 -0.14 -3.68 6.54
N THR A 28 0.40 -2.81 5.69
CA THR A 28 1.77 -2.29 5.79
C THR A 28 1.85 -0.88 6.35
N THR A 29 0.72 -0.18 6.45
CA THR A 29 0.61 1.17 7.03
C THR A 29 0.20 1.06 8.50
N PRO A 30 1.07 1.41 9.46
CA PRO A 30 0.73 1.38 10.88
C PRO A 30 -0.09 2.62 11.24
N GLY A 31 -1.30 2.44 11.75
CA GLY A 31 -2.17 3.54 12.16
C GLY A 31 -3.19 3.97 11.10
N ASP A 32 -3.83 5.11 11.37
CA ASP A 32 -4.93 5.62 10.54
C ASP A 32 -4.44 6.60 9.48
N THR A 33 -4.99 6.41 8.28
CA THR A 33 -4.69 7.14 7.05
C THR A 33 -5.79 8.13 6.68
N SER A 34 -6.87 8.21 7.45
CA SER A 34 -8.02 9.09 7.20
C SER A 34 -7.61 10.54 6.91
N ASN A 35 -6.66 11.07 7.68
CA ASN A 35 -6.10 12.41 7.49
C ASN A 35 -5.10 12.52 6.33
N LEU A 36 -4.54 11.42 5.82
CA LEU A 36 -3.60 11.42 4.69
C LEU A 36 -4.24 11.93 3.40
N SER A 37 -5.52 11.61 3.20
CA SER A 37 -6.31 12.13 2.07
C SER A 37 -6.40 13.67 2.05
N ASN A 38 -6.23 14.30 3.20
CA ASN A 38 -6.29 15.74 3.40
C ASN A 38 -4.90 16.37 3.49
N PHE A 39 -3.77 15.71 3.22
CA PHE A 39 -2.46 16.41 3.27
C PHE A 39 -2.30 17.53 2.21
N TYR A 40 -3.24 17.64 1.26
CA TYR A 40 -3.37 18.83 0.41
C TYR A 40 -4.01 20.03 1.13
N TYR A 41 -4.75 19.77 2.21
CA TYR A 41 -5.45 20.72 3.05
C TYR A 41 -4.91 20.59 4.47
N ALA A 42 -3.90 21.39 4.81
CA ALA A 42 -3.15 21.40 6.08
C ALA A 42 -3.98 21.56 7.40
N SER A 43 -5.31 21.50 7.32
CA SER A 43 -6.26 21.89 8.37
C SER A 43 -6.55 20.83 9.43
N LYS A 44 -6.10 19.56 9.30
CA LYS A 44 -6.53 18.47 10.21
C LYS A 44 -5.44 17.57 10.84
N ILE A 45 -4.16 17.91 10.75
CA ILE A 45 -3.14 17.18 11.54
C ILE A 45 -3.24 17.64 13.00
N VAL A 46 -3.88 16.85 13.86
CA VAL A 46 -4.01 17.14 15.29
C VAL A 46 -2.79 16.55 16.01
N PRO A 47 -1.89 17.36 16.59
CA PRO A 47 -0.63 16.88 17.18
C PRO A 47 -0.80 15.78 18.24
N HIS A 48 -1.90 15.83 19.00
CA HIS A 48 -2.20 14.86 20.07
C HIS A 48 -2.62 13.47 19.56
N HIS A 49 -2.83 13.30 18.26
CA HIS A 49 -3.27 12.04 17.67
C HIS A 49 -2.19 11.35 16.83
N ILE A 50 -0.93 11.81 16.88
CA ILE A 50 0.18 11.23 16.11
C ILE A 50 0.61 9.88 16.71
N LEU A 51 1.00 8.93 15.87
CA LEU A 51 1.38 7.56 16.22
C LEU A 51 2.64 7.52 17.08
N ASP A 52 3.68 8.24 16.68
CA ASP A 52 4.92 8.42 17.43
C ASP A 52 5.14 9.90 17.76
N SER A 53 4.77 10.29 18.98
CA SER A 53 5.00 11.65 19.49
C SER A 53 6.48 12.00 19.69
N LYS A 54 7.38 11.02 19.69
CA LYS A 54 8.84 11.21 19.81
C LYS A 54 9.53 11.35 18.45
N HIS A 55 8.78 11.25 17.35
CA HIS A 55 9.33 11.46 16.02
C HIS A 55 9.85 12.92 15.88
N PRO A 56 11.03 13.18 15.29
CA PRO A 56 11.57 14.54 15.17
C PRO A 56 10.62 15.51 14.47
N ALA A 57 9.96 15.06 13.41
CA ALA A 57 8.94 15.83 12.72
C ALA A 57 7.62 16.03 13.50
N ALA A 58 7.38 15.32 14.61
CA ALA A 58 6.17 15.51 15.43
C ALA A 58 6.18 16.84 16.20
N ARG A 59 7.37 17.44 16.37
CA ARG A 59 7.55 18.75 17.02
C ARG A 59 7.31 19.93 16.07
N LEU A 60 7.28 19.67 14.77
CA LEU A 60 7.13 20.70 13.76
C LEU A 60 5.68 21.23 13.74
N GLY A 61 5.53 22.51 13.43
CA GLY A 61 4.22 23.08 13.15
C GLY A 61 3.58 22.43 11.93
N ARG A 62 2.25 22.45 11.82
CA ARG A 62 1.51 21.80 10.71
C ARG A 62 2.01 22.26 9.33
N LYS A 63 2.23 23.57 9.16
CA LYS A 63 2.73 24.15 7.90
C LYS A 63 4.12 23.63 7.59
N ASP A 64 4.98 23.58 8.59
CA ASP A 64 6.36 23.10 8.47
C ASP A 64 6.38 21.61 8.10
N ILE A 65 5.53 20.77 8.69
CA ILE A 65 5.38 19.36 8.30
C ILE A 65 5.02 19.27 6.81
N VAL A 66 3.98 19.98 6.37
CA VAL A 66 3.50 19.89 4.98
C VAL A 66 4.56 20.34 3.97
N ASN A 67 5.37 21.34 4.34
CA ASN A 67 6.44 21.90 3.52
C ASN A 67 7.73 21.08 3.57
N THR A 68 7.98 20.36 4.67
CA THR A 68 9.20 19.56 4.86
C THR A 68 9.07 18.17 4.23
N LEU A 69 7.87 17.59 4.24
CA LEU A 69 7.68 16.22 3.77
C LEU A 69 7.77 16.10 2.24
N PRO A 70 8.45 15.06 1.71
CA PRO A 70 8.66 14.90 0.27
C PRO A 70 7.33 14.84 -0.48
N LEU A 71 7.23 15.64 -1.53
CA LEU A 71 6.08 15.66 -2.42
C LEU A 71 6.58 15.89 -3.84
N LYS A 72 6.25 14.95 -4.72
CA LYS A 72 6.51 15.09 -6.15
C LYS A 72 5.21 15.03 -6.93
N ARG A 73 5.13 15.91 -7.92
CA ARG A 73 3.97 16.06 -8.80
C ARG A 73 4.41 15.81 -10.23
N HIS A 74 3.58 15.06 -10.91
CA HIS A 74 3.51 14.95 -12.35
C HIS A 74 2.08 15.32 -12.76
N GLU A 75 1.87 15.72 -14.00
CA GLU A 75 0.57 16.11 -14.54
C GLU A 75 -0.54 15.12 -14.17
N HIS A 76 -0.26 13.83 -14.28
CA HIS A 76 -1.24 12.77 -14.07
C HIS A 76 -1.18 12.13 -12.66
N ILE A 77 -0.13 12.35 -11.88
CA ILE A 77 -0.02 11.74 -10.54
C ILE A 77 0.84 12.58 -9.62
N SER A 78 0.40 12.68 -8.38
CA SER A 78 1.21 13.25 -7.29
C SER A 78 1.40 12.22 -6.19
N ILE A 79 2.58 12.19 -5.60
CA ILE A 79 2.94 11.27 -4.54
C ILE A 79 3.59 12.06 -3.41
N ARG A 80 2.98 12.00 -2.23
CA ARG A 80 3.55 12.50 -0.98
C ARG A 80 4.07 11.34 -0.16
N MET A 81 5.23 11.50 0.46
CA MET A 81 5.70 10.56 1.46
C MET A 81 5.47 11.08 2.87
N VAL A 82 4.95 10.22 3.74
CA VAL A 82 4.68 10.54 5.15
C VAL A 82 5.35 9.48 6.03
N PRO A 83 6.22 9.83 6.99
CA PRO A 83 6.79 8.88 7.93
C PRO A 83 5.69 8.19 8.71
N HIS A 84 5.84 6.89 8.95
CA HIS A 84 4.88 6.12 9.73
C HIS A 84 4.63 6.72 11.12
N GLY A 85 5.67 7.29 11.74
CA GLY A 85 5.55 7.97 13.04
C GLY A 85 4.58 9.15 13.03
N LEU A 86 4.37 9.81 11.87
CA LEU A 86 3.46 10.96 11.73
C LEU A 86 2.02 10.56 11.38
N LEU A 87 1.73 9.27 11.21
CA LEU A 87 0.37 8.79 10.98
C LEU A 87 -0.48 8.97 12.24
N ASN A 88 -1.80 8.95 12.10
CA ASN A 88 -2.66 9.03 13.28
C ASN A 88 -2.65 7.69 14.04
N LYS A 89 -2.86 7.74 15.36
CA LYS A 89 -3.27 6.54 16.09
C LYS A 89 -4.62 6.07 15.54
N PRO A 90 -4.83 4.76 15.42
CA PRO A 90 -6.12 4.24 14.99
C PRO A 90 -7.17 4.51 16.06
N THR A 91 -8.34 5.03 15.65
CA THR A 91 -9.49 5.25 16.56
C THR A 91 -9.90 3.97 17.29
N THR A 92 -9.70 2.82 16.65
CA THR A 92 -9.92 1.50 17.25
C THR A 92 -8.59 0.74 17.23
N PRO A 93 -7.86 0.67 18.36
CA PRO A 93 -6.61 -0.08 18.45
C PRO A 93 -6.86 -1.59 18.35
N ALA A 94 -5.89 -2.33 17.82
CA ALA A 94 -5.96 -3.79 17.70
C ALA A 94 -6.04 -4.47 19.11
N PRO A 95 -6.73 -5.63 19.27
CA PRO A 95 -7.10 -6.61 18.24
C PRO A 95 -8.61 -7.00 18.15
N ASN A 96 -9.24 -6.80 16.98
CA ASN A 96 -10.12 -7.72 16.18
C ASN A 96 -11.24 -6.99 15.38
N PRO A 97 -11.70 -7.52 14.23
CA PRO A 97 -11.43 -8.84 13.61
C PRO A 97 -10.23 -8.82 12.61
N PRO A 98 -9.70 -9.97 12.16
CA PRO A 98 -8.45 -10.58 12.64
C PRO A 98 -7.22 -10.16 11.83
N PHE A 99 -6.70 -8.95 12.01
CA PHE A 99 -5.65 -8.43 11.13
C PHE A 99 -4.42 -7.93 11.90
N THR A 100 -3.39 -8.77 12.00
CA THR A 100 -2.04 -8.35 12.44
C THR A 100 -1.38 -7.52 11.33
N TYR A 101 -0.67 -6.45 11.69
CA TYR A 101 0.21 -5.74 10.76
C TYR A 101 1.33 -6.70 10.35
N ASP A 102 1.52 -6.90 9.04
CA ASP A 102 2.55 -7.80 8.53
C ASP A 102 3.88 -7.04 8.48
N LEU A 103 4.42 -6.68 9.65
CA LEU A 103 5.72 -6.02 9.77
C LEU A 103 6.89 -7.01 9.63
N LYS A 104 6.60 -8.32 9.72
CA LYS A 104 7.61 -9.36 9.56
C LYS A 104 8.06 -9.41 8.11
N LYS A 105 9.37 -9.24 7.89
CA LYS A 105 9.99 -9.47 6.58
C LYS A 105 9.82 -10.94 6.23
N LYS A 106 8.97 -11.23 5.25
CA LYS A 106 8.88 -12.58 4.66
C LYS A 106 9.92 -12.67 3.55
N ALA A 107 10.62 -13.80 3.47
CA ALA A 107 11.60 -14.04 2.42
C ALA A 107 10.99 -13.76 1.04
N GLY A 108 11.66 -12.94 0.25
CA GLY A 108 11.23 -12.51 -1.08
C GLY A 108 9.97 -11.65 -1.15
N LYS A 109 9.56 -11.01 -0.05
CA LYS A 109 8.50 -10.00 -0.04
C LYS A 109 8.99 -8.69 0.57
N ALA A 110 8.77 -7.58 -0.13
CA ALA A 110 8.97 -6.24 0.40
C ALA A 110 7.62 -5.65 0.84
N ASN A 111 7.61 -4.97 1.98
CA ASN A 111 6.44 -4.23 2.43
C ASN A 111 6.50 -2.81 1.88
N MET A 112 5.42 -2.36 1.22
CA MET A 112 5.26 -0.98 0.79
C MET A 112 3.94 -0.44 1.34
N SER A 113 4.01 0.66 2.09
CA SER A 113 2.83 1.36 2.60
C SER A 113 2.34 2.31 1.51
N LEU A 114 1.32 1.91 0.75
CA LEU A 114 0.78 2.68 -0.37
C LEU A 114 -0.70 2.98 -0.14
N VAL A 115 -1.01 4.26 0.03
CA VAL A 115 -2.37 4.81 0.18
C VAL A 115 -2.71 5.55 -1.10
N GLN A 116 -3.84 5.19 -1.73
CA GLN A 116 -4.27 5.80 -2.98
C GLN A 116 -5.54 6.61 -2.78
N VAL A 117 -5.41 7.94 -2.90
CA VAL A 117 -6.50 8.89 -2.75
C VAL A 117 -7.21 9.03 -4.09
N VAL A 118 -8.28 8.25 -4.28
CA VAL A 118 -9.15 8.35 -5.47
C VAL A 118 -10.57 8.66 -5.03
N ASN A 119 -10.97 9.92 -5.21
CA ASN A 119 -12.28 10.42 -4.82
C ASN A 119 -13.28 10.32 -5.98
N VAL A 120 -14.57 10.35 -5.66
CA VAL A 120 -15.65 10.32 -6.67
C VAL A 120 -15.65 11.60 -7.51
N LYS A 121 -15.44 12.75 -6.88
CA LYS A 121 -15.52 14.08 -7.52
C LYS A 121 -14.34 14.38 -8.46
N GLY A 122 -13.13 13.93 -8.12
CA GLY A 122 -11.92 14.24 -8.90
C GLY A 122 -11.52 13.18 -9.91
N ILE A 123 -12.04 11.95 -9.82
CA ILE A 123 -11.68 10.86 -10.74
C ILE A 123 -12.87 10.46 -11.61
N HIS A 124 -13.83 9.74 -11.03
CA HIS A 124 -14.97 9.22 -11.76
C HIS A 124 -16.02 8.64 -10.80
N LYS A 125 -17.31 8.70 -11.19
CA LYS A 125 -18.44 8.12 -10.43
C LYS A 125 -18.38 6.59 -10.33
N SER A 126 -17.95 5.91 -11.39
CA SER A 126 -17.79 4.45 -11.41
C SER A 126 -16.66 3.97 -10.49
N ALA A 127 -17.01 3.11 -9.53
CA ALA A 127 -16.06 2.43 -8.66
C ALA A 127 -15.10 1.52 -9.43
N VAL A 128 -15.54 0.96 -10.56
CA VAL A 128 -14.71 0.12 -11.44
C VAL A 128 -13.53 0.92 -11.97
N ILE A 129 -13.78 2.12 -12.52
CA ILE A 129 -12.71 2.99 -13.04
C ILE A 129 -11.70 3.35 -11.93
N ARG A 130 -12.20 3.74 -10.75
CA ARG A 130 -11.33 4.06 -9.60
C ARG A 130 -10.49 2.86 -9.16
N ASN A 131 -11.09 1.67 -9.11
CA ASN A 131 -10.37 0.43 -8.77
C ASN A 131 -9.34 0.08 -9.84
N THR A 132 -9.67 0.22 -11.12
CA THR A 132 -8.72 -0.01 -12.20
C THR A 132 -7.51 0.91 -12.08
N ILE A 133 -7.70 2.21 -11.83
CA ILE A 133 -6.57 3.14 -11.59
C ILE A 133 -5.71 2.65 -10.42
N ARG A 134 -6.33 2.27 -9.29
CA ARG A 134 -5.60 1.73 -8.13
C ARG A 134 -4.72 0.54 -8.51
N TYR A 135 -5.32 -0.44 -9.20
CA TYR A 135 -4.62 -1.64 -9.63
C TYR A 135 -3.50 -1.33 -10.61
N ARG A 136 -3.74 -0.47 -11.60
CA ARG A 136 -2.71 -0.11 -12.60
C ARG A 136 -1.48 0.50 -11.95
N VAL A 137 -1.67 1.47 -11.06
CA VAL A 137 -0.57 2.09 -10.31
C VAL A 137 0.17 1.05 -9.47
N LYS A 138 -0.55 0.17 -8.74
CA LYS A 138 0.09 -0.92 -7.97
C LYS A 138 0.88 -1.88 -8.85
N THR A 139 0.33 -2.26 -9.99
CA THR A 139 1.00 -3.13 -10.96
C THR A 139 2.28 -2.46 -11.48
N ALA A 140 2.24 -1.17 -11.81
CA ALA A 140 3.43 -0.43 -12.21
C ALA A 140 4.52 -0.40 -11.12
N PHE A 141 4.15 -0.14 -9.87
CA PHE A 141 5.08 -0.25 -8.73
C PHE A 141 5.69 -1.66 -8.61
N VAL A 142 4.88 -2.71 -8.73
CA VAL A 142 5.37 -4.09 -8.70
C VAL A 142 6.35 -4.34 -9.84
N MET A 143 6.04 -3.91 -11.06
CA MET A 143 6.93 -4.07 -12.22
C MET A 143 8.28 -3.37 -12.00
N ILE A 144 8.26 -2.14 -11.51
CA ILE A 144 9.49 -1.37 -11.23
C ILE A 144 10.32 -2.08 -10.15
N VAL A 145 9.73 -2.33 -8.98
CA VAL A 145 10.47 -2.77 -7.80
C VAL A 145 10.95 -4.22 -7.93
N THR A 146 10.11 -5.13 -8.42
CA THR A 146 10.40 -6.58 -8.38
C THR A 146 10.94 -7.12 -9.70
N ARG A 147 10.91 -6.33 -10.77
CA ARG A 147 11.39 -6.74 -12.09
C ARG A 147 12.32 -5.71 -12.75
N GLY A 148 12.60 -4.58 -12.10
CA GLY A 148 13.46 -3.54 -12.67
C GLY A 148 12.90 -3.01 -13.99
N ALA A 149 11.57 -2.89 -14.07
CA ALA A 149 10.93 -2.43 -15.29
C ALA A 149 11.41 -1.03 -15.64
N ASP A 150 11.82 -0.84 -16.89
CA ASP A 150 12.18 0.44 -17.50
C ASP A 150 11.63 0.47 -18.94
N VAL A 151 11.73 1.63 -19.59
CA VAL A 151 11.23 1.81 -20.96
C VAL A 151 12.33 2.34 -21.84
N VAL A 152 12.53 1.68 -22.99
CA VAL A 152 13.49 2.08 -24.02
C VAL A 152 12.75 2.30 -25.33
N VAL A 153 13.31 3.17 -26.16
CA VAL A 153 12.84 3.36 -27.52
C VAL A 153 13.63 2.39 -28.40
N ASP A 154 12.93 1.52 -29.11
CA ASP A 154 13.55 0.56 -30.02
C ASP A 154 14.14 1.25 -31.27
N LYS A 155 14.83 0.48 -32.11
CA LYS A 155 15.40 0.99 -33.37
C LYS A 155 14.35 1.52 -34.37
N LYS A 156 13.06 1.23 -34.13
CA LYS A 156 11.91 1.63 -34.96
C LYS A 156 11.14 2.81 -34.35
N GLY A 157 11.61 3.38 -33.24
CA GLY A 157 10.96 4.50 -32.55
C GLY A 157 9.78 4.11 -31.65
N GLN A 158 9.56 2.81 -31.39
CA GLN A 158 8.49 2.33 -30.51
C GLN A 158 8.99 2.18 -29.08
N GLU A 159 8.15 2.60 -28.13
CA GLU A 159 8.41 2.41 -26.70
C GLU A 159 8.19 0.95 -26.31
N GLU A 160 9.23 0.32 -25.77
CA GLU A 160 9.19 -1.05 -25.27
C GLU A 160 9.58 -1.12 -23.79
N ILE A 161 8.85 -1.93 -23.03
CA ILE A 161 9.17 -2.20 -21.62
C ILE A 161 10.25 -3.28 -21.56
N ILE A 162 11.38 -2.95 -20.94
CA ILE A 162 12.46 -3.89 -20.63
C ILE A 162 12.56 -4.13 -19.14
N PHE A 163 13.16 -5.26 -18.75
CA PHE A 163 13.36 -5.64 -17.35
C PHE A 163 14.85 -5.76 -17.06
N ARG A 164 15.34 -4.94 -16.13
CA ARG A 164 16.75 -4.88 -15.73
C ARG A 164 16.94 -5.54 -14.37
N GLU A 165 17.59 -6.69 -14.35
CA GLU A 165 17.71 -7.48 -13.11
C GLU A 165 18.57 -6.79 -12.03
N ASP A 166 19.58 -6.04 -12.44
CA ASP A 166 20.44 -5.20 -11.59
C ASP A 166 19.68 -4.07 -10.90
N ASP A 167 18.55 -3.67 -11.46
CA ASP A 167 17.70 -2.62 -10.93
C ASP A 167 16.53 -3.14 -10.08
N ILE A 168 16.53 -4.44 -9.76
CA ILE A 168 15.55 -5.03 -8.84
C ILE A 168 15.99 -4.81 -7.40
N GLY A 169 15.09 -4.32 -6.56
CA GLY A 169 15.42 -4.24 -5.14
C GLY A 169 14.58 -3.31 -4.30
N SER A 170 14.92 -3.32 -3.01
CA SER A 170 14.32 -2.47 -2.00
C SER A 170 14.77 -1.01 -2.09
N HIS A 171 15.75 -0.64 -2.93
CA HIS A 171 16.15 0.76 -3.13
C HIS A 171 15.00 1.63 -3.68
N TRP A 172 14.03 0.99 -4.34
CA TRP A 172 12.78 1.60 -4.78
C TRP A 172 11.77 1.88 -3.65
N ILE A 173 11.95 1.29 -2.46
CA ILE A 173 11.02 1.42 -1.34
C ILE A 173 11.75 1.95 -0.11
N THR A 174 11.30 3.09 0.41
CA THR A 174 11.80 3.63 1.68
C THR A 174 11.06 2.96 2.85
N PRO A 175 11.74 2.20 3.72
CA PRO A 175 11.11 1.55 4.87
C PRO A 175 10.58 2.58 5.87
N ASN A 176 9.47 2.28 6.55
CA ASN A 176 8.81 3.16 7.54
C ASN A 176 8.19 4.46 6.99
N TRP A 177 7.96 4.51 5.68
CA TRP A 177 7.26 5.62 5.03
C TRP A 177 6.01 5.14 4.29
N ALA A 178 4.95 5.94 4.37
CA ALA A 178 3.71 5.78 3.63
C ALA A 178 3.72 6.67 2.38
N TYR A 179 3.53 6.06 1.22
CA TYR A 179 3.34 6.72 -0.06
C TYR A 179 1.85 7.04 -0.23
N VAL A 180 1.52 8.33 -0.28
CA VAL A 180 0.17 8.83 -0.52
C VAL A 180 0.08 9.28 -1.97
N ALA A 181 -0.42 8.40 -2.83
CA ALA A 181 -0.56 8.65 -4.26
C ALA A 181 -1.95 9.21 -4.59
N SER A 182 -1.99 10.30 -5.35
CA SER A 182 -3.19 10.94 -5.88
C SER A 182 -3.10 10.94 -7.41
N PRO A 183 -3.55 9.87 -8.07
CA PRO A 183 -3.58 9.79 -9.53
C PRO A 183 -4.76 10.60 -10.09
N THR A 184 -4.70 10.95 -11.36
CA THR A 184 -5.80 11.57 -12.13
C THR A 184 -6.55 10.53 -12.98
N LEU A 185 -7.60 10.95 -13.68
CA LEU A 185 -8.39 10.08 -14.55
C LEU A 185 -7.58 9.59 -15.77
N GLU A 186 -6.63 10.38 -16.25
CA GLU A 186 -5.80 10.10 -17.44
C GLU A 186 -4.98 8.81 -17.25
N LEU A 187 -4.56 8.50 -16.01
CA LEU A 187 -3.88 7.24 -15.68
C LEU A 187 -4.72 5.99 -16.00
N TYR A 188 -6.04 6.10 -16.06
CA TYR A 188 -6.89 4.99 -16.45
C TYR A 188 -6.56 4.50 -17.87
N ARG A 189 -6.26 5.44 -18.78
CA ARG A 189 -6.03 5.19 -20.20
C ARG A 189 -4.55 5.14 -20.58
N MET A 190 -3.68 5.77 -19.78
CA MET A 190 -2.24 5.83 -20.03
C MET A 190 -1.61 4.43 -20.21
N PRO A 191 -0.79 4.19 -21.25
CA PRO A 191 -0.06 2.94 -21.41
C PRO A 191 1.04 2.81 -20.34
N TYR A 192 1.45 1.57 -20.03
CA TYR A 192 2.52 1.36 -19.04
C TYR A 192 3.88 1.87 -19.52
N THR A 193 4.11 1.94 -20.84
CA THR A 193 5.31 2.53 -21.44
C THR A 193 5.49 4.00 -21.03
N GLN A 194 4.39 4.74 -20.86
CA GLN A 194 4.43 6.12 -20.36
C GLN A 194 4.40 6.19 -18.83
N MET A 195 3.63 5.31 -18.19
CA MET A 195 3.45 5.32 -16.73
C MET A 195 4.71 4.94 -15.95
N ILE A 196 5.47 3.94 -16.44
CA ILE A 196 6.65 3.41 -15.75
C ILE A 196 7.74 4.49 -15.59
N PRO A 197 8.17 5.22 -16.64
CA PRO A 197 9.19 6.27 -16.51
C PRO A 197 8.78 7.37 -15.52
N ILE A 198 7.50 7.78 -15.54
CA ILE A 198 6.96 8.78 -14.61
C ILE A 198 7.12 8.28 -13.17
N LEU A 199 6.66 7.07 -12.87
CA LEU A 199 6.71 6.52 -11.51
C LEU A 199 8.14 6.26 -11.03
N ARG A 200 9.04 5.79 -11.91
CA ARG A 200 10.46 5.61 -11.59
C ARG A 200 11.10 6.93 -11.15
N ARG A 201 10.92 7.98 -11.95
CA ARG A 201 11.46 9.31 -11.65
C ARG A 201 10.93 9.83 -10.31
N LEU A 202 9.63 9.71 -10.07
CA LEU A 202 9.02 10.15 -8.82
C LEU A 202 9.57 9.36 -7.62
N LEU A 203 9.71 8.04 -7.73
CA LEU A 203 10.29 7.20 -6.67
C LEU A 203 11.73 7.58 -6.35
N GLN A 204 12.58 7.77 -7.36
CA GLN A 204 13.98 8.15 -7.16
C GLN A 204 14.09 9.45 -6.38
N GLN A 205 13.37 10.48 -6.83
CA GLN A 205 13.37 11.80 -6.20
C GLN A 205 12.81 11.77 -4.77
N LEU A 206 11.74 11.01 -4.56
CA LEU A 206 11.10 10.90 -3.26
C LEU A 206 11.96 10.12 -2.26
N ASN A 207 12.56 9.01 -2.69
CA ASN A 207 13.41 8.19 -1.83
C ASN A 207 14.71 8.92 -1.48
N SER A 208 15.29 9.70 -2.39
CA SER A 208 16.46 10.53 -2.08
C SER A 208 16.11 11.59 -1.02
N GLU A 209 15.01 12.32 -1.21
CA GLU A 209 14.58 13.33 -0.23
C GLU A 209 14.21 12.75 1.13
N ALA A 210 13.56 11.57 1.16
CA ALA A 210 13.25 10.87 2.38
C ALA A 210 14.53 10.41 3.10
N ALA A 211 15.51 9.87 2.37
CA ALA A 211 16.80 9.49 2.94
C ALA A 211 17.54 10.70 3.53
N ASP A 212 17.49 11.86 2.87
CA ASP A 212 18.10 13.09 3.37
C ASP A 212 17.43 13.62 4.64
N LEU A 213 16.10 13.49 4.73
CA LEU A 213 15.34 13.81 5.94
C LEU A 213 15.70 12.87 7.10
N GLU A 214 15.76 11.56 6.84
CA GLU A 214 16.15 10.58 7.86
C GLU A 214 17.56 10.84 8.39
N ARG A 215 18.53 11.16 7.51
CA ARG A 215 19.88 11.54 7.95
C ARG A 215 19.84 12.76 8.87
N ARG A 216 19.13 13.83 8.48
CA ARG A 216 18.98 15.04 9.31
C ARG A 216 18.31 14.76 10.66
N TRP A 217 17.23 13.99 10.66
CA TRP A 217 16.51 13.61 11.89
C TRP A 217 17.34 12.71 12.81
N ASN A 218 18.18 11.83 12.25
CA ASN A 218 19.09 11.01 13.04
C ASN A 218 20.20 11.84 13.69
N HIS A 219 20.77 12.83 12.99
CA HIS A 219 21.73 13.76 13.57
C HIS A 219 21.13 14.58 14.72
N GLN A 220 19.86 15.00 14.60
CA GLN A 220 19.16 15.71 15.69
C GLN A 220 18.92 14.84 16.93
N ARG A 221 18.71 13.53 16.74
CA ARG A 221 18.54 12.58 17.85
C ARG A 221 19.85 12.29 18.57
N ASN A 222 20.94 12.19 17.82
CA ASN A 222 22.26 11.82 18.34
C ASN A 222 23.33 12.83 17.86
N PRO A 223 23.42 14.02 18.45
CA PRO A 223 24.35 15.08 18.01
C PRO A 223 25.84 14.72 18.10
N GLY A 224 26.21 13.58 18.70
CA GLY A 224 27.58 13.07 18.80
C GLY A 224 27.88 11.78 18.01
N ALA A 225 26.95 11.27 17.20
CA ALA A 225 27.18 10.04 16.43
C ALA A 225 27.89 10.34 15.10
N ASN A 226 29.14 9.87 15.00
CA ASN A 226 30.00 10.04 13.82
C ASN A 226 29.39 9.37 12.56
N PRO A 227 29.22 10.08 11.42
CA PRO A 227 28.52 9.57 10.24
C PRO A 227 29.22 8.39 9.52
N ASP A 228 30.54 8.25 9.67
CA ASP A 228 31.33 7.26 8.91
C ASP A 228 31.29 5.80 9.44
N LYS A 229 30.54 5.54 10.52
CA LYS A 229 30.41 4.18 11.11
C LYS A 229 29.05 3.52 10.90
N GLN A 230 28.17 4.11 10.10
CA GLN A 230 26.86 3.50 9.80
C GLN A 230 26.96 2.57 8.58
N GLY A 231 27.28 1.31 8.83
CA GLY A 231 26.95 0.22 7.90
C GLY A 231 25.44 0.17 7.63
N PRO A 232 24.97 -0.60 6.63
CA PRO A 232 23.57 -0.59 6.21
C PRO A 232 22.66 -0.81 7.41
N SER A 233 21.94 0.24 7.79
CA SER A 233 21.20 0.28 9.05
C SER A 233 20.15 -0.83 9.04
N ASN A 234 20.38 -1.87 9.84
CA ASN A 234 19.30 -2.70 10.36
C ASN A 234 18.51 -1.79 11.30
N GLY A 235 17.50 -1.11 10.73
CA GLY A 235 16.61 -0.23 11.48
C GLY A 235 16.11 -0.95 12.72
N ASN A 236 16.48 -0.40 13.87
CA ASN A 236 16.14 -0.90 15.18
C ASN A 236 14.61 -0.90 15.27
N GLN A 237 14.01 -2.09 15.11
CA GLN A 237 12.58 -2.30 15.31
C GLN A 237 12.33 -2.13 16.80
N GLN A 238 11.97 -0.91 17.22
CA GLN A 238 11.35 -0.76 18.52
C GLN A 238 10.09 -1.63 18.52
N ASN A 239 10.12 -2.58 19.43
CA ASN A 239 9.14 -3.64 19.64
C ASN A 239 7.84 -2.97 20.11
N TYR A 240 6.92 -2.64 19.20
CA TYR A 240 5.59 -2.10 19.51
C TYR A 240 4.65 -3.10 20.23
N ASN A 241 5.21 -4.10 20.91
CA ASN A 241 4.48 -5.17 21.58
C ASN A 241 4.13 -4.89 23.04
N ASP A 242 4.46 -3.71 23.59
CA ASP A 242 4.01 -3.28 24.93
C ASP A 242 2.55 -2.79 24.95
N ALA A 243 1.66 -3.54 24.31
CA ALA A 243 0.24 -3.45 24.63
C ALA A 243 0.00 -4.18 25.97
N PRO A 244 -0.73 -3.59 26.94
CA PRO A 244 -1.04 -4.28 28.19
C PRO A 244 -1.75 -5.60 27.89
N LYS A 245 -1.20 -6.71 28.41
CA LYS A 245 -1.81 -8.04 28.30
C LYS A 245 -3.25 -7.96 28.84
N PRO A 246 -4.26 -8.42 28.08
CA PRO A 246 -5.61 -8.52 28.62
C PRO A 246 -5.63 -9.52 29.79
N PRO A 247 -6.45 -9.28 30.83
CA PRO A 247 -6.56 -10.18 31.97
C PRO A 247 -6.99 -11.57 31.52
N ARG A 248 -6.26 -12.56 32.02
CA ARG A 248 -6.39 -13.98 31.69
C ARG A 248 -7.68 -14.51 32.32
N LEU A 249 -8.79 -14.50 31.57
CA LEU A 249 -10.00 -15.20 32.00
C LEU A 249 -9.69 -16.70 32.11
N ALA A 250 -9.92 -17.24 33.31
CA ALA A 250 -9.62 -18.61 33.68
C ALA A 250 -10.32 -19.61 32.75
N ALA A 251 -9.56 -20.64 32.34
CA ALA A 251 -10.07 -21.76 31.57
C ALA A 251 -11.12 -22.51 32.39
N ARG A 252 -12.36 -22.53 31.89
CA ARG A 252 -13.43 -23.38 32.41
C ARG A 252 -13.35 -24.74 31.74
N SER A 253 -12.99 -25.73 32.54
CA SER A 253 -12.97 -27.16 32.25
C SER A 253 -14.31 -27.61 31.67
N LYS A 254 -14.29 -28.35 30.55
CA LYS A 254 -15.43 -29.15 30.11
C LYS A 254 -15.04 -30.62 30.19
N SER A 255 -15.70 -31.30 31.13
CA SER A 255 -15.68 -32.75 31.29
C SER A 255 -16.44 -33.42 30.15
N THR A 256 -15.82 -34.48 29.65
CA THR A 256 -16.37 -35.60 28.90
C THR A 256 -17.69 -36.09 29.47
N GLN A 257 -18.70 -36.28 28.62
CA GLN A 257 -19.55 -37.47 28.65
C GLN A 257 -20.00 -37.82 27.23
N GLU A 258 -19.88 -39.10 26.97
CA GLU A 258 -20.00 -39.85 25.73
C GLU A 258 -21.29 -40.67 25.84
N SER A 259 -22.19 -40.62 24.84
CA SER A 259 -23.19 -41.68 24.67
C SER A 259 -23.86 -41.65 23.28
N THR A 260 -23.57 -42.71 22.52
CA THR A 260 -24.48 -43.50 21.67
C THR A 260 -25.19 -42.89 20.45
N ARG A 261 -24.57 -43.15 19.29
CA ARG A 261 -25.07 -43.91 18.12
C ARG A 261 -26.59 -43.87 17.83
N SER A 262 -26.96 -43.41 16.63
CA SER A 262 -27.99 -44.03 15.77
C SER A 262 -27.95 -43.46 14.35
N THR A 263 -27.62 -44.32 13.40
CA THR A 263 -27.77 -44.15 11.95
C THR A 263 -29.23 -44.24 11.55
N SER A 264 -29.74 -43.28 10.77
CA SER A 264 -30.93 -43.47 9.92
C SER A 264 -30.87 -42.58 8.69
N THR A 265 -30.61 -43.24 7.56
CA THR A 265 -30.80 -42.77 6.19
C THR A 265 -32.29 -42.54 5.93
N SER A 266 -32.70 -41.39 5.39
CA SER A 266 -33.99 -41.28 4.70
C SER A 266 -34.05 -40.13 3.69
N HIS A 267 -34.79 -40.43 2.63
CA HIS A 267 -34.98 -39.79 1.34
C HIS A 267 -35.80 -38.48 1.32
N MET A 268 -35.78 -37.85 0.13
CA MET A 268 -36.76 -36.93 -0.46
C MET A 268 -36.76 -35.50 0.11
N LYS A 269 -36.94 -34.42 -0.67
CA LYS A 269 -37.75 -34.28 -1.89
C LYS A 269 -37.32 -33.02 -2.65
N LYS A 270 -37.29 -33.12 -3.98
CA LYS A 270 -37.28 -31.98 -4.92
C LYS A 270 -38.48 -31.06 -4.67
N ARG A 271 -38.28 -29.75 -4.72
CA ARG A 271 -39.33 -28.78 -5.07
C ARG A 271 -38.76 -27.72 -6.02
N SER A 272 -39.12 -27.90 -7.27
CA SER A 272 -39.28 -26.87 -8.30
C SER A 272 -40.24 -25.79 -7.80
N ASN A 273 -39.93 -24.51 -8.04
CA ASN A 273 -40.95 -23.49 -8.12
C ASN A 273 -40.68 -22.60 -9.34
N ALA A 274 -41.77 -22.41 -10.08
CA ALA A 274 -41.87 -21.83 -11.41
C ALA A 274 -41.85 -20.30 -11.39
N LEU A 275 -41.52 -19.75 -12.56
CA LEU A 275 -41.79 -18.38 -13.01
C LEU A 275 -43.30 -18.13 -13.12
N PRO A 276 -43.74 -16.87 -13.01
CA PRO A 276 -44.87 -16.37 -13.76
C PRO A 276 -44.46 -15.32 -14.82
N GLU A 277 -45.06 -15.47 -16.00
CA GLU A 277 -45.16 -14.50 -17.11
C GLU A 277 -45.93 -13.24 -16.69
N VAL A 278 -45.43 -12.04 -17.02
CA VAL A 278 -45.90 -11.11 -18.08
C VAL A 278 -47.33 -10.59 -17.93
N GLU A 279 -47.47 -9.30 -17.63
CA GLU A 279 -48.50 -8.44 -18.23
C GLU A 279 -47.89 -7.09 -18.64
N VAL A 280 -48.09 -6.73 -19.90
CA VAL A 280 -47.79 -5.42 -20.50
C VAL A 280 -49.13 -4.68 -20.65
N PRO A 281 -49.29 -3.45 -20.15
CA PRO A 281 -50.42 -2.62 -20.53
C PRO A 281 -50.12 -1.90 -21.85
N LYS A 282 -51.06 -2.02 -22.79
CA LYS A 282 -51.21 -1.09 -23.92
C LYS A 282 -51.89 0.18 -23.41
N GLY A 283 -51.34 1.33 -23.77
CA GLY A 283 -51.88 2.67 -23.51
C GLY A 283 -50.91 3.71 -24.01
#